data_AF-A0A7V3PPQ0-F1
#
_entry.id   AF-A0A7V3PPQ0-F1
#
_cell.length_a   1.000
_cell.length_b   1.000
_cell.length_c   1.000
_cell.angle_alpha   90.00
_cell.angle_beta   90.00
_cell.angle_gamma   90.00
#
_symmetry.space_group_name_H-M   'P 1'
#
loop_
_entity.id
_entity.type
_entity.pdbx_description
1 polymer ?
#
loop_
_entity_poly.entity_id
_entity_poly.type
_entity_poly.pdbx_seq_one_letter_code
_entity_poly.pdbx_strand_id
1 'polypeptide(L)'
;MTNAGRSYANSVLGFDRLYAYSRSGNDTATLNGSSGDDTLSITPAAGMMRYGGGGGQALAIGFDYLEGSGGSAGLDSAYLYDTDGDDILTLSHQQQTVETTGPGGHVYGKTSGFEQVWGCGYNGGRDRVNFLDQADSSFFFGSQPMSSLYYADGTLVGEYAFKEVDAVFGGGGDQVVLHASPYFQEALSNTARDELLLDEAGSNAYWIHLHGLDASAKVQDARLQKNPDGTDQDSSSVAAIDYLFNLSWEQW
;
A
#
# COMPACT_ATOMS: atom_id res chain seq x y z
N MET A 1 -16.65 -3.19 -24.96
CA MET A 1 -17.03 -4.43 -25.68
C MET A 1 -16.73 -4.26 -27.16
N THR A 2 -15.60 -4.78 -27.63
CA THR A 2 -15.14 -4.65 -29.02
C THR A 2 -15.19 -6.00 -29.72
N ASN A 3 -15.93 -6.07 -30.82
CA ASN A 3 -15.91 -7.17 -31.76
C ASN A 3 -15.72 -6.55 -33.16
N ALA A 4 -14.63 -6.91 -33.86
CA ALA A 4 -14.29 -6.52 -35.24
C ALA A 4 -14.16 -5.01 -35.57
N GLY A 5 -13.31 -4.26 -34.84
CA GLY A 5 -12.90 -2.90 -35.27
C GLY A 5 -14.00 -1.83 -35.22
N ARG A 6 -15.09 -2.09 -34.49
CA ARG A 6 -16.14 -1.13 -34.18
C ARG A 6 -16.07 -0.75 -32.71
N SER A 7 -16.01 0.55 -32.43
CA SER A 7 -16.23 1.07 -31.08
C SER A 7 -17.73 1.20 -30.84
N TYR A 8 -18.17 0.78 -29.66
CA TYR A 8 -19.55 0.91 -29.20
C TYR A 8 -19.56 1.80 -27.96
N ALA A 9 -20.37 2.85 -27.98
CA ALA A 9 -20.62 3.69 -26.81
C ALA A 9 -22.04 3.40 -26.31
N ASN A 10 -22.13 2.74 -25.16
CA ASN A 10 -23.40 2.49 -24.48
C ASN A 10 -23.46 3.40 -23.24
N SER A 11 -24.58 4.08 -23.04
CA SER A 11 -24.84 4.87 -21.84
C SER A 11 -26.09 4.34 -21.16
N VAL A 12 -25.99 4.10 -19.86
CA VAL A 12 -27.08 3.64 -18.99
C VAL A 12 -27.12 4.57 -17.78
N LEU A 13 -28.32 5.03 -17.42
CA LEU A 13 -28.51 6.07 -16.40
C LEU A 13 -29.67 5.69 -15.48
N GLY A 14 -29.57 6.09 -14.21
CA GLY A 14 -30.67 5.95 -13.23
C GLY A 14 -30.84 4.56 -12.63
N PHE A 15 -29.78 3.74 -12.61
CA PHE A 15 -29.79 2.42 -11.99
C PHE A 15 -28.91 2.41 -10.75
N ASP A 16 -29.39 1.78 -9.67
CA ASP A 16 -28.61 1.61 -8.44
C ASP A 16 -27.44 0.64 -8.62
N ARG A 17 -27.54 -0.30 -9.57
CA ARG A 17 -26.51 -1.32 -9.77
C ARG A 17 -26.17 -1.45 -11.24
N LEU A 18 -24.88 -1.36 -11.52
CA LEU A 18 -24.31 -1.59 -12.84
C LEU A 18 -23.42 -2.83 -12.82
N TYR A 19 -23.57 -3.69 -13.82
CA TYR A 19 -22.72 -4.86 -14.02
C TYR A 19 -22.15 -4.83 -15.44
N ALA A 20 -20.84 -4.78 -15.55
CA ALA A 20 -20.11 -4.88 -16.80
C ALA A 20 -19.29 -6.17 -16.81
N TYR A 21 -19.27 -6.85 -17.95
CA TYR A 21 -18.51 -8.08 -18.14
C TYR A 21 -17.63 -7.95 -19.36
N SER A 22 -16.35 -8.29 -19.21
CA SER A 22 -15.53 -8.75 -20.33
C SER A 22 -15.33 -10.27 -20.23
N ARG A 23 -15.05 -10.90 -21.38
CA ARG A 23 -14.85 -12.36 -21.51
C ARG A 23 -13.57 -12.70 -22.28
N SER A 24 -13.09 -11.76 -23.10
CA SER A 24 -11.94 -11.95 -23.98
C SER A 24 -11.59 -10.60 -24.59
N GLY A 25 -10.31 -10.30 -24.72
CA GLY A 25 -9.84 -9.03 -25.23
C GLY A 25 -8.63 -8.61 -24.44
N ASN A 26 -8.23 -7.36 -24.64
CA ASN A 26 -7.40 -6.65 -23.68
C ASN A 26 -8.22 -5.43 -23.26
N ASP A 27 -9.14 -5.62 -22.32
CA ASP A 27 -10.18 -4.66 -21.98
C ASP A 27 -9.91 -3.99 -20.62
N THR A 28 -10.09 -2.67 -20.58
CA THR A 28 -10.03 -1.87 -19.35
C THR A 28 -11.44 -1.51 -18.88
N ALA A 29 -11.69 -1.62 -17.58
CA ALA A 29 -12.85 -1.02 -16.93
C ALA A 29 -12.41 0.07 -15.94
N THR A 30 -12.94 1.27 -16.14
CA THR A 30 -12.74 2.40 -15.22
C THR A 30 -13.99 2.58 -14.35
N LEU A 31 -13.81 2.54 -13.04
CA LEU A 31 -14.84 2.76 -12.03
C LEU A 31 -14.59 4.12 -11.35
N ASN A 32 -15.50 5.06 -11.56
CA ASN A 32 -15.40 6.40 -10.96
C ASN A 32 -16.29 6.48 -9.73
N GLY A 33 -15.78 7.10 -8.67
CA GLY A 33 -16.53 7.46 -7.47
C GLY A 33 -17.63 8.47 -7.72
N SER A 34 -18.48 8.63 -6.72
CA SER A 34 -19.55 9.60 -6.59
C SER A 34 -19.05 10.89 -5.92
N SER A 35 -19.91 11.56 -5.15
CA SER A 35 -19.56 12.74 -4.35
C SER A 35 -19.68 12.50 -2.85
N GLY A 36 -19.91 11.26 -2.44
CA GLY A 36 -19.95 10.84 -1.04
C GLY A 36 -18.94 9.74 -0.81
N ASP A 37 -18.80 9.30 0.45
CA ASP A 37 -17.76 8.36 0.87
C ASP A 37 -17.87 7.00 0.15
N ASP A 38 -17.03 6.81 -0.85
CA ASP A 38 -17.04 5.65 -1.72
C ASP A 38 -16.03 4.59 -1.27
N THR A 39 -16.28 3.35 -1.67
CA THR A 39 -15.33 2.26 -1.44
C THR A 39 -15.11 1.47 -2.71
N LEU A 40 -13.87 1.44 -3.17
CA LEU A 40 -13.41 0.61 -4.27
C LEU A 40 -12.74 -0.66 -3.73
N SER A 41 -13.02 -1.79 -4.37
CA SER A 41 -12.29 -3.05 -4.17
C SER A 41 -11.89 -3.61 -5.52
N ILE A 42 -10.60 -3.86 -5.74
CA ILE A 42 -10.05 -4.47 -6.95
C ILE A 42 -9.41 -5.80 -6.58
N THR A 43 -9.85 -6.85 -7.25
CA THR A 43 -9.24 -8.18 -7.25
C THR A 43 -8.75 -8.50 -8.66
N PRO A 44 -7.94 -9.55 -8.85
CA PRO A 44 -7.51 -9.96 -10.19
C PRO A 44 -8.66 -10.30 -11.15
N ALA A 45 -9.83 -10.66 -10.62
CA ALA A 45 -10.98 -11.07 -11.42
C ALA A 45 -12.06 -9.98 -11.60
N ALA A 46 -12.10 -8.98 -10.71
CA ALA A 46 -13.19 -8.02 -10.65
C ALA A 46 -12.84 -6.74 -9.89
N GLY A 47 -13.45 -5.63 -10.31
CA GLY A 47 -13.45 -4.35 -9.61
C GLY A 47 -14.87 -3.96 -9.20
N MET A 48 -15.04 -3.52 -7.97
CA MET A 48 -16.32 -3.11 -7.41
C MET A 48 -16.21 -1.74 -6.75
N MET A 49 -16.98 -0.78 -7.24
CA MET A 49 -17.16 0.52 -6.61
C MET A 49 -18.50 0.55 -5.89
N ARG A 50 -18.50 0.81 -4.59
CA ARG A 50 -19.68 1.04 -3.76
C ARG A 50 -19.82 2.52 -3.49
N TYR A 51 -21.01 3.06 -3.77
CA TYR A 51 -21.25 4.49 -3.69
C TYR A 51 -21.78 4.92 -2.32
N GLY A 52 -21.13 5.91 -1.72
CA GLY A 52 -21.55 6.54 -0.47
C GLY A 52 -22.90 7.25 -0.59
N GLY A 53 -23.65 7.34 0.51
CA GLY A 53 -24.86 8.17 0.59
C GLY A 53 -26.11 7.70 -0.18
N GLY A 54 -26.03 6.68 -1.03
CA GLY A 54 -27.15 6.17 -1.83
C GLY A 54 -27.23 4.65 -2.00
N GLY A 55 -26.20 3.89 -1.60
CA GLY A 55 -26.22 2.42 -1.62
C GLY A 55 -26.10 1.76 -3.00
N GLY A 56 -25.77 2.55 -4.03
CA GLY A 56 -25.52 2.04 -5.37
C GLY A 56 -24.15 1.35 -5.51
N GLN A 57 -23.95 0.62 -6.60
CA GLN A 57 -22.66 0.03 -6.93
C GLN A 57 -22.43 -0.17 -8.43
N ALA A 58 -21.17 -0.14 -8.84
CA ALA A 58 -20.71 -0.62 -10.14
C ALA A 58 -19.79 -1.83 -9.96
N LEU A 59 -20.04 -2.90 -10.71
CA LEU A 59 -19.23 -4.12 -10.70
C LEU A 59 -18.72 -4.42 -12.12
N ALA A 60 -17.41 -4.50 -12.28
CA ALA A 60 -16.72 -4.87 -13.50
C ALA A 60 -16.07 -6.24 -13.31
N ILE A 61 -16.39 -7.22 -14.17
CA ILE A 61 -15.92 -8.60 -14.03
C ILE A 61 -15.20 -9.04 -15.31
N GLY A 62 -14.04 -9.69 -15.14
CA GLY A 62 -13.29 -10.31 -16.24
C GLY A 62 -12.58 -9.33 -17.17
N PHE A 63 -12.33 -8.10 -16.71
CA PHE A 63 -11.48 -7.12 -17.40
C PHE A 63 -10.01 -7.37 -17.07
N ASP A 64 -9.13 -7.15 -18.04
CA ASP A 64 -7.68 -7.34 -17.87
C ASP A 64 -7.05 -6.22 -17.04
N TYR A 65 -7.62 -5.02 -17.13
CA TYR A 65 -7.22 -3.84 -16.36
C TYR A 65 -8.43 -3.20 -15.67
N LEU A 66 -8.27 -2.91 -14.38
CA LEU A 66 -9.25 -2.22 -13.57
C LEU A 66 -8.65 -0.90 -13.06
N GLU A 67 -9.30 0.19 -13.42
CA GLU A 67 -8.91 1.53 -12.98
C GLU A 67 -10.00 2.11 -12.08
N GLY A 68 -9.58 2.74 -10.99
CA GLY A 68 -10.43 3.35 -10.00
C GLY A 68 -10.10 4.82 -9.79
N SER A 69 -11.10 5.67 -9.69
CA SER A 69 -10.92 7.02 -9.18
C SER A 69 -11.84 7.27 -8.00
N GLY A 70 -11.30 7.85 -6.93
CA GLY A 70 -12.10 8.50 -5.90
C GLY A 70 -12.94 9.61 -6.52
N GLY A 71 -14.04 9.93 -5.86
CA GLY A 71 -14.94 10.99 -6.25
C GLY A 71 -14.28 12.37 -6.20
N SER A 72 -15.09 13.40 -6.45
CA SER A 72 -14.61 14.79 -6.26
C SER A 72 -14.69 15.26 -4.81
N ALA A 73 -15.26 14.44 -3.93
CA ALA A 73 -15.51 14.72 -2.51
C ALA A 73 -15.91 13.41 -1.82
N GLY A 74 -15.86 13.41 -0.50
CA GLY A 74 -16.06 12.21 0.32
C GLY A 74 -14.76 11.85 1.03
N LEU A 75 -14.84 10.90 1.95
CA LEU A 75 -13.67 10.19 2.45
C LEU A 75 -13.68 8.81 1.80
N ASP A 76 -12.97 8.69 0.68
CA ASP A 76 -12.99 7.51 -0.16
C ASP A 76 -11.90 6.53 0.24
N SER A 77 -12.19 5.24 0.07
CA SER A 77 -11.24 4.15 0.35
C SER A 77 -11.10 3.19 -0.84
N ALA A 78 -9.88 2.75 -1.11
CA ALA A 78 -9.59 1.72 -2.10
C ALA A 78 -8.85 0.53 -1.47
N TYR A 79 -9.23 -0.67 -1.88
CA TYR A 79 -8.59 -1.93 -1.48
C TYR A 79 -8.17 -2.70 -2.72
N LEU A 80 -6.87 -3.03 -2.84
CA LEU A 80 -6.31 -3.80 -3.94
C LEU A 80 -5.81 -5.14 -3.38
N TYR A 81 -6.32 -6.24 -3.94
CA TYR A 81 -6.02 -7.60 -3.51
C TYR A 81 -5.07 -8.28 -4.48
N ASP A 82 -4.07 -8.96 -3.94
CA ASP A 82 -3.05 -9.75 -4.65
C ASP A 82 -3.58 -10.97 -5.41
N THR A 83 -2.71 -11.61 -6.17
CA THR A 83 -2.94 -12.90 -6.86
C THR A 83 -2.40 -14.06 -6.04
N ASP A 84 -2.51 -15.30 -6.54
CA ASP A 84 -1.87 -16.46 -5.91
C ASP A 84 -0.34 -16.53 -6.14
N GLY A 85 0.21 -15.69 -7.01
CA GLY A 85 1.65 -15.63 -7.29
C GLY A 85 2.30 -14.37 -6.73
N ASP A 86 3.56 -14.14 -7.06
CA ASP A 86 4.31 -13.01 -6.51
C ASP A 86 3.78 -11.68 -7.05
N ASP A 87 3.32 -10.81 -6.15
CA ASP A 87 2.79 -9.50 -6.49
C ASP A 87 3.70 -8.34 -6.05
N ILE A 88 3.68 -7.25 -6.82
CA ILE A 88 4.30 -5.97 -6.45
C ILE A 88 3.22 -4.91 -6.34
N LEU A 89 3.13 -4.28 -5.17
CA LEU A 89 2.29 -3.11 -4.91
C LEU A 89 3.16 -1.85 -4.83
N THR A 90 2.73 -0.75 -5.43
CA THR A 90 3.39 0.56 -5.24
C THR A 90 2.38 1.57 -4.69
N LEU A 91 2.71 2.17 -3.55
CA LEU A 91 1.87 3.09 -2.78
C LEU A 91 2.49 4.50 -2.75
N SER A 92 1.70 5.50 -3.13
CA SER A 92 2.10 6.90 -3.26
C SER A 92 0.87 7.81 -3.26
N HIS A 93 0.95 9.02 -2.69
CA HIS A 93 -0.11 10.02 -2.83
C HIS A 93 -0.07 10.78 -4.17
N GLN A 94 1.13 11.07 -4.70
CA GLN A 94 1.29 11.90 -5.91
C GLN A 94 1.29 11.13 -7.24
N GLN A 95 1.60 9.83 -7.24
CA GLN A 95 1.66 9.05 -8.49
C GLN A 95 0.25 8.80 -9.09
N GLN A 96 -0.83 9.18 -8.40
CA GLN A 96 -2.23 8.98 -8.81
C GLN A 96 -2.54 7.52 -9.19
N THR A 97 -1.71 6.58 -8.73
CA THR A 97 -1.61 5.26 -9.32
C THR A 97 -1.04 4.33 -8.26
N VAL A 98 -1.93 3.72 -7.47
CA VAL A 98 -1.56 2.51 -6.72
C VAL A 98 -1.74 1.34 -7.65
N GLU A 99 -0.64 0.68 -8.01
CA GLU A 99 -0.62 -0.45 -8.93
C GLU A 99 -0.33 -1.74 -8.20
N THR A 100 -1.14 -2.77 -8.45
CA THR A 100 -0.77 -4.15 -8.12
C THR A 100 -0.44 -4.90 -9.39
N THR A 101 0.75 -5.47 -9.39
CA THR A 101 1.33 -6.20 -10.51
C THR A 101 1.43 -7.67 -10.14
N GLY A 102 0.73 -8.53 -10.87
CA GLY A 102 0.76 -9.98 -10.65
C GLY A 102 1.82 -10.72 -11.48
N PRO A 103 1.75 -12.06 -11.51
CA PRO A 103 2.73 -12.93 -12.15
C PRO A 103 3.11 -12.49 -13.56
N GLY A 104 4.40 -12.31 -13.79
CA GLY A 104 4.93 -11.87 -15.08
C GLY A 104 4.89 -10.35 -15.33
N GLY A 105 4.59 -9.54 -14.31
CA GLY A 105 4.65 -8.08 -14.43
C GLY A 105 3.33 -7.45 -14.92
N HIS A 106 2.20 -8.15 -14.81
CA HIS A 106 0.91 -7.65 -15.28
C HIS A 106 0.22 -6.75 -14.26
N VAL A 107 0.10 -5.46 -14.56
CA VAL A 107 -0.73 -4.53 -13.79
C VAL A 107 -2.21 -4.88 -14.02
N TYR A 108 -2.97 -5.16 -12.97
CA TYR A 108 -4.42 -5.42 -13.10
C TYR A 108 -5.29 -4.44 -12.34
N GLY A 109 -4.73 -3.74 -11.35
CA GLY A 109 -5.44 -2.75 -10.56
C GLY A 109 -4.67 -1.45 -10.52
N LYS A 110 -5.38 -0.33 -10.71
CA LYS A 110 -4.86 1.02 -10.62
C LYS A 110 -5.85 1.93 -9.92
N THR A 111 -5.43 2.69 -8.92
CA THR A 111 -6.35 3.63 -8.21
C THR A 111 -5.78 5.03 -8.07
N SER A 112 -6.66 6.03 -8.09
CA SER A 112 -6.35 7.47 -8.02
C SER A 112 -7.36 8.22 -7.13
N GLY A 113 -6.95 9.30 -6.47
CA GLY A 113 -7.87 10.23 -5.81
C GLY A 113 -8.62 9.69 -4.59
N PHE A 114 -8.14 8.61 -3.96
CA PHE A 114 -8.68 8.09 -2.71
C PHE A 114 -7.86 8.60 -1.53
N GLU A 115 -8.51 8.99 -0.44
CA GLU A 115 -7.84 9.40 0.80
C GLU A 115 -7.22 8.21 1.54
N GLN A 116 -7.78 7.01 1.38
CA GLN A 116 -7.26 5.78 1.97
C GLN A 116 -7.05 4.72 0.91
N VAL A 117 -5.84 4.17 0.80
CA VAL A 117 -5.56 3.04 -0.09
C VAL A 117 -4.85 1.92 0.65
N TRP A 118 -5.38 0.72 0.53
CA TRP A 118 -4.86 -0.47 1.18
C TRP A 118 -4.54 -1.57 0.18
N GLY A 119 -3.31 -2.06 0.23
CA GLY A 119 -2.92 -3.36 -0.33
C GLY A 119 -3.34 -4.51 0.56
N CYS A 120 -3.79 -5.62 -0.01
CA CYS A 120 -4.15 -6.83 0.70
C CYS A 120 -3.42 -8.03 0.08
N GLY A 121 -2.30 -8.43 0.67
CA GLY A 121 -1.41 -9.53 0.28
C GLY A 121 -1.74 -10.87 0.96
N TYR A 122 -3.02 -11.22 1.01
CA TYR A 122 -3.47 -12.40 1.77
C TYR A 122 -3.44 -13.71 0.97
N ASN A 123 -3.24 -13.64 -0.35
CA ASN A 123 -3.17 -14.80 -1.21
C ASN A 123 -1.71 -15.31 -1.25
N GLY A 124 -1.35 -16.10 -2.25
CA GLY A 124 -0.08 -16.83 -2.30
C GLY A 124 1.17 -15.95 -2.43
N GLY A 125 2.09 -16.32 -3.33
CA GLY A 125 3.21 -15.45 -3.67
C GLY A 125 4.27 -15.16 -2.61
N ARG A 126 5.30 -14.40 -3.00
CA ARG A 126 6.21 -13.63 -2.15
C ARG A 126 6.05 -12.15 -2.50
N ASP A 127 5.10 -11.50 -1.83
CA ASP A 127 4.60 -10.19 -2.25
C ASP A 127 5.41 -9.06 -1.65
N ARG A 128 5.63 -8.02 -2.47
CA ARG A 128 6.40 -6.84 -2.14
C ARG A 128 5.57 -5.58 -2.26
N VAL A 129 5.76 -4.63 -1.35
CA VAL A 129 5.13 -3.31 -1.38
C VAL A 129 6.18 -2.22 -1.29
N ASN A 130 6.09 -1.24 -2.20
CA ASN A 130 6.92 -0.06 -2.21
C ASN A 130 6.09 1.14 -1.71
N PHE A 131 6.46 1.72 -0.57
CA PHE A 131 5.96 3.02 -0.12
C PHE A 131 6.86 4.12 -0.65
N LEU A 132 6.28 5.09 -1.36
CA LEU A 132 7.00 6.21 -1.94
C LEU A 132 6.57 7.51 -1.26
N ASP A 133 7.52 8.14 -0.60
CA ASP A 133 7.36 9.43 0.06
C ASP A 133 7.81 10.60 -0.82
N GLN A 134 7.60 11.82 -0.34
CA GLN A 134 8.10 13.06 -0.96
C GLN A 134 8.95 13.85 0.05
N ALA A 135 9.42 15.03 -0.35
CA ALA A 135 10.23 15.90 0.50
C ALA A 135 9.37 16.71 1.49
N ASP A 136 8.43 16.06 2.16
CA ASP A 136 7.55 16.61 3.20
C ASP A 136 7.49 15.67 4.41
N SER A 137 6.98 16.16 5.54
CA SER A 137 6.97 15.36 6.76
C SER A 137 5.85 14.32 6.71
N SER A 138 6.24 13.05 6.72
CA SER A 138 5.33 11.90 6.74
C SER A 138 5.48 11.06 8.01
N PHE A 139 4.46 10.26 8.31
CA PHE A 139 4.47 9.31 9.43
C PHE A 139 4.34 7.87 8.91
N PHE A 140 5.41 7.09 9.05
CA PHE A 140 5.42 5.67 8.75
C PHE A 140 5.24 4.85 10.03
N PHE A 141 4.32 3.90 9.99
CA PHE A 141 4.16 2.87 11.01
C PHE A 141 4.33 1.50 10.39
N GLY A 142 5.16 0.66 11.00
CA GLY A 142 5.38 -0.72 10.56
C GLY A 142 5.25 -1.71 11.71
N SER A 143 4.40 -2.72 11.55
CA SER A 143 4.26 -3.86 12.47
C SER A 143 3.92 -5.09 11.65
N GLN A 144 4.18 -6.30 12.13
CA GLN A 144 3.55 -7.46 11.49
C GLN A 144 2.04 -7.46 11.81
N PRO A 145 1.13 -7.74 10.85
CA PRO A 145 1.32 -7.93 9.41
C PRO A 145 0.91 -6.68 8.59
N MET A 146 1.16 -5.47 9.07
CA MET A 146 0.65 -4.23 8.48
C MET A 146 1.66 -3.09 8.58
N SER A 147 1.89 -2.42 7.46
CA SER A 147 2.59 -1.15 7.40
C SER A 147 1.71 -0.07 6.78
N SER A 148 1.94 1.18 7.16
CA SER A 148 1.21 2.34 6.64
C SER A 148 2.09 3.57 6.60
N LEU A 149 1.88 4.41 5.59
CA LEU A 149 2.46 5.73 5.45
C LEU A 149 1.32 6.76 5.43
N TYR A 150 1.39 7.73 6.34
CA TYR A 150 0.45 8.82 6.45
C TYR A 150 1.12 10.12 6.03
N TYR A 151 0.54 10.78 5.03
CA TYR A 151 1.09 11.99 4.42
C TYR A 151 0.52 13.25 5.07
N ALA A 152 1.24 14.37 4.91
CA ALA A 152 0.86 15.66 5.47
C ALA A 152 -0.50 16.19 4.94
N ASP A 153 -0.92 15.77 3.74
CA ASP A 153 -2.20 16.16 3.15
C ASP A 153 -3.41 15.36 3.66
N GLY A 154 -3.18 14.38 4.55
CA GLY A 154 -4.21 13.53 5.13
C GLY A 154 -4.42 12.21 4.39
N THR A 155 -3.71 11.98 3.29
CA THR A 155 -3.74 10.69 2.59
C THR A 155 -3.09 9.61 3.45
N LEU A 156 -3.73 8.45 3.52
CA LEU A 156 -3.18 7.25 4.13
C LEU A 156 -3.03 6.18 3.06
N VAL A 157 -1.82 5.64 2.94
CA VAL A 157 -1.59 4.41 2.19
C VAL A 157 -1.08 3.34 3.12
N GLY A 158 -1.49 2.10 2.89
CA GLY A 158 -1.10 1.00 3.74
C GLY A 158 -1.22 -0.33 3.04
N GLU A 159 -0.77 -1.36 3.74
CA GLU A 159 -0.79 -2.71 3.26
C GLU A 159 -1.08 -3.66 4.42
N TYR A 160 -1.66 -4.80 4.08
CA TYR A 160 -1.74 -5.96 4.95
C TYR A 160 -1.10 -7.18 4.29
N ALA A 161 -0.30 -7.90 5.06
CA ALA A 161 0.23 -9.23 4.78
C ALA A 161 1.22 -9.33 3.60
N PHE A 162 1.74 -8.22 3.07
CA PHE A 162 2.90 -8.29 2.17
C PHE A 162 4.13 -8.80 2.93
N LYS A 163 5.02 -9.55 2.27
CA LYS A 163 6.19 -10.16 2.92
C LYS A 163 7.40 -9.24 2.93
N GLU A 164 7.49 -8.35 1.95
CA GLU A 164 8.56 -7.37 1.80
C GLU A 164 7.99 -5.96 1.69
N VAL A 165 8.46 -5.06 2.53
CA VAL A 165 8.08 -3.65 2.56
C VAL A 165 9.33 -2.82 2.29
N ASP A 166 9.35 -2.06 1.21
CA ASP A 166 10.38 -1.05 0.96
C ASP A 166 9.75 0.34 1.07
N ALA A 167 10.18 1.14 2.05
CA ALA A 167 9.74 2.52 2.23
C ALA A 167 10.87 3.47 1.84
N VAL A 168 10.63 4.29 0.82
CA VAL A 168 11.58 5.25 0.26
C VAL A 168 11.14 6.66 0.65
N PHE A 169 11.89 7.26 1.58
CA PHE A 169 11.67 8.59 2.13
C PHE A 169 12.31 9.67 1.25
N GLY A 170 11.61 10.80 1.07
CA GLY A 170 12.11 11.95 0.32
C GLY A 170 12.81 13.00 1.20
N GLY A 171 12.83 12.76 2.52
CA GLY A 171 13.21 13.73 3.55
C GLY A 171 12.04 14.63 3.94
N GLY A 172 12.25 15.54 4.88
CA GLY A 172 11.18 16.38 5.44
C GLY A 172 10.99 16.20 6.95
N GLY A 173 11.87 15.46 7.62
CA GLY A 173 11.76 15.20 9.06
C GLY A 173 10.69 14.17 9.39
N ASP A 174 10.75 13.03 8.71
CA ASP A 174 9.78 11.94 8.83
C ASP A 174 9.82 11.27 10.20
N GLN A 175 8.68 10.72 10.58
CA GLN A 175 8.54 9.92 11.78
C GLN A 175 8.31 8.46 11.39
N VAL A 176 9.16 7.58 11.88
CA VAL A 176 9.07 6.14 11.66
C VAL A 176 8.92 5.46 13.02
N VAL A 177 7.82 4.71 13.16
CA VAL A 177 7.57 3.89 14.34
C VAL A 177 7.48 2.43 13.90
N LEU A 178 8.35 1.59 14.43
CA LEU A 178 8.38 0.16 14.13
C LEU A 178 8.08 -0.66 15.37
N HIS A 179 7.11 -1.56 15.31
CA HIS A 179 6.93 -2.59 16.33
C HIS A 179 7.85 -3.78 16.04
N ALA A 180 9.14 -3.57 16.32
CA ALA A 180 10.22 -4.50 15.99
C ALA A 180 10.48 -5.56 17.07
N SER A 181 11.21 -6.62 16.70
CA SER A 181 11.79 -7.60 17.63
C SER A 181 12.65 -6.92 18.72
N PRO A 182 12.88 -7.49 19.91
CA PRO A 182 13.73 -6.92 20.99
C PRO A 182 15.14 -6.43 20.59
N TYR A 183 15.63 -6.72 19.37
CA TYR A 183 16.96 -6.32 18.89
C TYR A 183 16.97 -5.01 18.06
N PHE A 184 15.93 -4.19 18.14
CA PHE A 184 15.77 -2.94 17.38
C PHE A 184 17.01 -2.02 17.39
N GLN A 185 17.66 -1.85 18.54
CA GLN A 185 18.87 -1.02 18.69
C GLN A 185 20.12 -1.62 18.02
N GLU A 186 20.21 -2.96 17.90
CA GLU A 186 21.33 -3.64 17.24
C GLU A 186 21.25 -3.50 15.71
N ALA A 187 20.03 -3.50 15.16
CA ALA A 187 19.78 -3.24 13.75
C ALA A 187 20.07 -1.77 13.34
N LEU A 188 19.83 -0.81 14.23
CA LEU A 188 20.10 0.61 13.99
C LEU A 188 21.58 1.00 14.13
N SER A 189 22.38 0.22 14.87
CA SER A 189 23.76 0.59 15.25
C SER A 189 24.85 0.05 14.33
N ASN A 190 24.53 -0.77 13.31
CA ASN A 190 25.52 -1.53 12.54
C ASN A 190 25.54 -1.28 11.02
N THR A 191 24.99 -0.17 10.52
CA THR A 191 24.75 0.01 9.09
C THR A 191 25.74 0.95 8.41
N ALA A 192 26.91 0.40 8.03
CA ALA A 192 27.71 0.89 6.91
C ALA A 192 27.75 -0.13 5.76
N ARG A 193 26.81 -1.08 5.74
CA ARG A 193 26.76 -2.12 4.71
C ARG A 193 25.37 -2.22 4.14
N ASP A 194 25.26 -1.80 2.88
CA ASP A 194 24.18 -2.02 1.90
C ASP A 194 23.75 -3.49 1.71
N GLU A 195 24.26 -4.43 2.50
CA GLU A 195 24.00 -5.86 2.30
C GLU A 195 23.98 -6.55 3.67
N LEU A 196 22.85 -6.47 4.38
CA LEU A 196 22.50 -7.59 5.26
C LEU A 196 21.94 -8.69 4.36
N LEU A 197 22.83 -9.59 3.93
CA LEU A 197 22.43 -10.90 3.44
C LEU A 197 21.77 -11.66 4.60
N LEU A 198 20.45 -11.52 4.76
CA LEU A 198 19.66 -12.40 5.61
C LEU A 198 18.94 -13.41 4.72
N ASP A 199 19.73 -14.34 4.20
CA ASP A 199 19.22 -15.67 3.88
C ASP A 199 19.06 -16.43 5.21
N GLU A 200 18.01 -17.26 5.29
CA GLU A 200 17.59 -18.10 6.41
C GLU A 200 16.77 -17.47 7.55
N ALA A 201 15.43 -17.42 7.38
CA ALA A 201 14.48 -17.81 8.45
C ALA A 201 13.02 -17.92 7.94
N GLY A 202 12.68 -19.01 7.25
CA GLY A 202 11.30 -19.52 7.16
C GLY A 202 10.28 -18.69 6.37
N SER A 203 9.19 -19.32 5.96
CA SER A 203 8.15 -18.77 5.07
C SER A 203 7.30 -17.62 5.64
N ASN A 204 7.66 -17.04 6.80
CA ASN A 204 6.80 -16.12 7.56
C ASN A 204 7.52 -14.82 7.97
N ALA A 205 8.68 -14.52 7.41
CA ALA A 205 9.41 -13.29 7.73
C ALA A 205 8.76 -12.08 7.02
N TYR A 206 8.50 -11.03 7.80
CA TYR A 206 7.95 -9.76 7.34
C TYR A 206 9.06 -8.71 7.42
N TRP A 207 9.56 -8.30 6.26
CA TRP A 207 10.75 -7.46 6.14
C TRP A 207 10.37 -6.01 5.87
N ILE A 208 10.96 -5.08 6.62
CA ILE A 208 10.82 -3.64 6.35
C ILE A 208 12.20 -3.06 6.04
N HIS A 209 12.31 -2.45 4.87
CA HIS A 209 13.46 -1.70 4.39
C HIS A 209 13.09 -0.22 4.42
N LEU A 210 13.89 0.60 5.09
CA LEU A 210 13.72 2.05 5.08
C LEU A 210 14.90 2.66 4.30
N HIS A 211 14.60 3.57 3.38
CA HIS A 211 15.58 4.23 2.53
C HIS A 211 15.41 5.75 2.55
N GLY A 212 16.49 6.51 2.44
CA GLY A 212 16.42 7.94 2.16
C GLY A 212 16.00 8.83 3.34
N LEU A 213 16.01 8.30 4.57
CA LEU A 213 15.74 9.11 5.76
C LEU A 213 16.81 10.19 5.95
N ASP A 214 16.37 11.43 6.20
CA ASP A 214 17.28 12.54 6.48
C ASP A 214 17.69 12.62 7.97
N ALA A 215 18.69 13.46 8.28
CA ALA A 215 19.22 13.60 9.63
C ALA A 215 18.23 14.19 10.67
N SER A 216 17.11 14.75 10.21
CA SER A 216 16.03 15.28 11.06
C SER A 216 14.90 14.28 11.31
N ALA A 217 14.87 13.17 10.56
CA ALA A 217 13.92 12.10 10.77
C ALA A 217 14.13 11.41 12.13
N LYS A 218 13.05 10.80 12.64
CA LYS A 218 13.02 10.10 13.92
C LYS A 218 12.57 8.68 13.71
N VAL A 219 13.38 7.71 14.14
CA VAL A 219 13.06 6.29 14.10
C VAL A 219 12.94 5.76 15.52
N GLN A 220 11.83 5.10 15.83
CA GLN A 220 11.48 4.68 17.18
C GLN A 220 10.88 3.28 17.21
N ASP A 221 11.14 2.53 18.27
CA ASP A 221 10.41 1.29 18.55
C ASP A 221 8.98 1.63 19.01
N ALA A 222 7.97 0.81 18.73
CA ALA A 222 6.62 1.06 19.25
C ALA A 222 6.47 0.72 20.75
N ARG A 223 7.40 -0.02 21.36
CA ARG A 223 7.38 -0.44 22.77
C ARG A 223 7.96 0.60 23.74
N LEU A 224 8.16 1.85 23.30
CA LEU A 224 8.83 2.90 24.06
C LEU A 224 8.41 2.95 25.53
N GLN A 225 9.39 2.76 26.41
CA GLN A 225 9.33 3.28 27.77
C GLN A 225 9.84 4.72 27.76
N LYS A 226 9.20 5.59 28.55
CA LYS A 226 9.69 6.95 28.78
C LYS A 226 10.77 6.92 29.85
N ASN A 227 11.88 7.60 29.61
CA ASN A 227 12.82 7.96 30.65
C ASN A 227 12.12 8.80 31.73
N PRO A 228 12.64 8.82 32.97
CA PRO A 228 12.11 9.68 34.04
C PRO A 228 12.07 11.19 33.70
N ASP A 229 12.88 11.63 32.73
CA ASP A 229 12.92 13.00 32.22
C ASP A 229 11.94 13.28 31.05
N GLY A 230 11.15 12.27 30.66
CA GLY A 230 10.17 12.35 29.58
C GLY A 230 10.72 12.11 28.18
N THR A 231 12.03 11.86 28.04
CA THR A 231 12.64 11.44 26.77
C THR A 231 12.31 9.98 26.46
N ASP A 232 12.37 9.58 25.20
CA ASP A 232 12.10 8.21 24.76
C ASP A 232 13.34 7.33 25.00
N GLN A 233 13.17 6.17 25.65
CA GLN A 233 14.29 5.27 25.95
C GLN A 233 14.89 4.62 24.72
N ASP A 234 14.08 4.39 23.68
CA ASP A 234 14.49 3.73 22.45
C ASP A 234 14.26 4.59 21.19
N SER A 235 14.44 5.91 21.32
CA SER A 235 14.49 6.81 20.15
C SER A 235 15.94 7.05 19.72
N SER A 236 16.23 6.80 18.45
CA SER A 236 17.56 7.04 17.88
C SER A 236 17.48 8.10 16.78
N SER A 237 18.39 9.07 16.81
CA SER A 237 18.61 9.96 15.67
C SER A 237 19.21 9.16 14.52
N VAL A 238 18.66 9.32 13.31
CA VAL A 238 19.10 8.63 12.10
C VAL A 238 20.60 8.84 11.86
N ALA A 239 21.37 7.75 11.83
CA ALA A 239 22.83 7.77 11.63
C ALA A 239 23.25 7.17 10.26
N ALA A 240 22.35 6.42 9.62
CA ALA A 240 22.50 5.81 8.30
C ALA A 240 21.28 6.13 7.41
N ILE A 241 21.47 6.03 6.10
CA ILE A 241 20.45 6.34 5.08
C ILE A 241 19.50 5.14 4.85
N ASP A 242 19.97 3.92 5.15
CA ASP A 242 19.25 2.67 4.89
C ASP A 242 19.17 1.78 6.14
N TYR A 243 18.03 1.14 6.37
CA TYR A 243 17.81 0.19 7.48
C TYR A 243 16.99 -1.02 7.03
N LEU A 244 17.28 -2.19 7.62
CA LEU A 244 16.58 -3.44 7.38
C LEU A 244 16.10 -4.06 8.70
N PHE A 245 14.81 -4.40 8.78
CA PHE A 245 14.19 -5.00 9.96
C PHE A 245 13.47 -6.31 9.61
N ASN A 246 13.64 -7.34 10.45
CA ASN A 246 12.80 -8.53 10.46
C ASN A 246 11.77 -8.44 11.58
N LEU A 247 10.49 -8.58 11.26
CA LEU A 247 9.42 -8.73 12.24
C LEU A 247 9.02 -10.20 12.32
N SER A 248 9.21 -10.81 13.49
CA SER A 248 8.84 -12.21 13.76
C SER A 248 8.11 -12.32 15.10
N TRP A 249 7.23 -13.31 15.21
CA TRP A 249 6.56 -13.66 16.46
C TRP A 249 7.57 -14.26 17.46
N GLU A 250 7.59 -13.75 18.69
CA GLU A 250 8.11 -14.54 19.82
C GLU A 250 7.11 -15.69 20.07
N GLN A 251 7.53 -16.93 19.82
CA GLN A 251 6.83 -18.08 20.37
C GLN A 251 7.13 -18.12 21.87
N TRP A 252 6.14 -17.75 22.68
CA TRP A 252 6.16 -17.91 24.14
C TRP A 252 6.04 -19.38 24.55
#